data_AF-A0A1F5H485-F1
#
_entry.id   AF-A0A1F5H485-F1
#
_cell.length_a   1.000
_cell.length_b   1.000
_cell.length_c   1.000
_cell.angle_alpha   90.00
_cell.angle_beta   90.00
_cell.angle_gamma   90.00
#
_symmetry.space_group_name_H-M   'P 1'
#
loop_
_entity.id
_entity.type
_entity.pdbx_description
1 polymer ?
#
loop_
_entity_poly.entity_id
_entity_poly.type
_entity_poly.pdbx_seq_one_letter_code
_entity_poly.pdbx_strand_id
1 'polypeptide(L)'
;MKFKYPYEISSSLEFGNIPNISFWLNVDTSSGLVPFFFLFDTGADVSSLPVSAAQKLAIDLDQCPQIPMSGYEGTTISVYKSKIKINFNKKPLTIPCVFHPNDNVPILMGRAGILDRFNILMDGKSKEITFEEI
;
A
#
# COMPACT_ATOMS: atom_id res chain seq x y z
N MET A 1 19.41 0.77 3.39
CA MET A 1 18.57 1.10 4.57
C MET A 1 17.96 -0.18 5.12
N LYS A 2 17.80 -0.35 6.44
CA LYS A 2 17.10 -1.51 7.03
C LYS A 2 16.01 -1.03 7.97
N PHE A 3 14.78 -1.49 7.75
CA PHE A 3 13.62 -1.12 8.55
C PHE A 3 12.90 -2.38 9.00
N LYS A 4 12.49 -2.42 10.27
CA LYS A 4 11.78 -3.54 10.88
C LYS A 4 10.45 -3.09 11.44
N TYR A 5 9.42 -3.90 11.26
CA TYR A 5 8.09 -3.66 11.78
C TYR A 5 7.48 -4.95 12.34
N PRO A 6 6.91 -4.94 13.56
CA PRO A 6 6.24 -6.12 14.10
C PRO A 6 4.92 -6.38 13.35
N TYR A 7 4.53 -7.65 13.21
CA TYR A 7 3.19 -8.00 12.75
C TYR A 7 2.18 -7.72 13.83
N GLU A 8 1.00 -7.29 13.41
CA GLU A 8 -0.18 -7.43 14.23
C GLU A 8 -0.71 -8.87 14.09
N ILE A 9 -1.43 -9.34 15.10
CA ILE A 9 -2.15 -10.61 15.02
C ILE A 9 -3.63 -10.28 15.05
N SER A 10 -4.34 -10.67 14.00
CA SER A 10 -5.80 -10.52 13.93
C SER A 10 -6.47 -11.88 14.02
N SER A 11 -7.65 -11.90 14.64
CA SER A 11 -8.49 -13.09 14.68
C SER A 11 -9.26 -13.23 13.36
N SER A 12 -9.15 -14.38 12.74
CA SER A 12 -9.89 -14.79 11.56
C SER A 12 -11.02 -15.74 11.98
N LEU A 13 -12.20 -15.55 11.41
CA LEU A 13 -13.41 -16.31 11.75
C LEU A 13 -13.21 -17.84 11.63
N GLU A 14 -12.52 -18.28 10.59
CA GLU A 14 -12.36 -19.71 10.26
C GLU A 14 -10.91 -20.21 10.41
N PHE A 15 -9.95 -19.29 10.56
CA PHE A 15 -8.51 -19.62 10.51
C PHE A 15 -7.75 -19.27 11.80
N GLY A 16 -8.46 -18.86 12.85
CA GLY A 16 -7.85 -18.48 14.11
C GLY A 16 -6.97 -17.24 13.97
N ASN A 17 -5.86 -17.19 14.71
CA ASN A 17 -4.98 -16.03 14.72
C ASN A 17 -4.05 -16.00 13.50
N ILE A 18 -4.19 -14.98 12.66
CA ILE A 18 -3.35 -14.79 11.47
C ILE A 18 -2.43 -13.57 11.62
N PRO A 19 -1.17 -13.64 11.15
CA PRO A 19 -0.33 -12.45 11.04
C PRO A 19 -0.94 -11.46 10.06
N ASN A 20 -1.02 -10.20 10.47
CA ASN A 20 -1.42 -9.07 9.67
C ASN A 20 -0.25 -8.09 9.55
N ILE A 21 0.16 -7.79 8.32
CA ILE A 21 1.29 -6.90 8.05
C ILE A 21 0.73 -5.55 7.60
N SER A 22 0.50 -4.67 8.57
CA SER A 22 -0.02 -3.33 8.31
C SER A 22 0.76 -2.29 9.09
N PHE A 23 0.91 -1.10 8.50
CA PHE A 23 1.64 -0.02 9.13
C PHE A 23 1.17 1.37 8.68
N TRP A 24 1.28 2.33 9.59
CA TRP A 24 1.05 3.74 9.29
C TRP A 24 2.24 4.33 8.54
N LEU A 25 1.96 4.95 7.39
CA LEU A 25 2.93 5.76 6.66
C LEU A 25 2.36 7.14 6.40
N ASN A 26 3.23 8.14 6.48
CA ASN A 26 2.92 9.47 5.99
C ASN A 26 3.04 9.49 4.47
N VAL A 27 2.05 10.06 3.80
CA VAL A 27 2.08 10.36 2.37
C VAL A 27 2.23 11.86 2.22
N ASP A 28 3.18 12.27 1.38
CA ASP A 28 3.45 13.67 1.08
C ASP A 28 2.34 14.24 0.20
N THR A 29 1.83 15.41 0.60
CA THR A 29 0.88 16.24 -0.14
C THR A 29 1.41 17.65 -0.26
N SER A 30 0.79 18.48 -1.11
CA SER A 30 1.10 19.92 -1.19
C SER A 30 0.84 20.66 0.14
N SER A 31 -0.07 20.14 0.97
CA SER A 31 -0.45 20.68 2.28
C SER A 31 0.34 20.09 3.46
N GLY A 32 1.25 19.15 3.24
CA GLY A 32 2.04 18.49 4.28
C GLY A 32 1.89 16.97 4.30
N LEU A 33 2.15 16.36 5.46
CA LEU A 33 2.16 14.91 5.64
C LEU A 33 0.79 14.41 6.08
N VAL A 34 0.22 13.45 5.36
CA VAL A 34 -1.05 12.82 5.70
C VAL A 34 -0.81 11.34 6.06
N PRO A 35 -1.17 10.89 7.28
CA PRO A 35 -1.00 9.50 7.67
C PRO A 35 -2.06 8.60 7.02
N PHE A 36 -1.61 7.48 6.47
CA PHE A 36 -2.45 6.41 5.93
C PHE A 36 -2.03 5.06 6.50
N PHE A 37 -3.01 4.20 6.75
CA PHE A 37 -2.79 2.84 7.23
C PHE A 37 -2.75 1.89 6.03
N PHE A 38 -1.56 1.38 5.72
CA PHE A 38 -1.34 0.47 4.59
C PHE A 38 -1.37 -0.98 5.09
N LEU A 39 -2.10 -1.82 4.37
CA LEU A 39 -1.94 -3.27 4.42
C LEU A 39 -0.88 -3.67 3.38
N PHE A 40 0.19 -4.32 3.81
CA PHE A 40 1.19 -4.85 2.90
C PHE A 40 0.68 -6.13 2.23
N ASP A 41 0.55 -6.10 0.91
CA ASP A 41 -0.04 -7.18 0.13
C ASP A 41 0.87 -7.55 -1.04
N THR A 42 1.61 -8.65 -0.89
CA THR A 42 2.45 -9.19 -1.96
C THR A 42 1.64 -9.80 -3.10
N GLY A 43 0.33 -10.03 -2.93
CA GLY A 43 -0.59 -10.43 -3.99
C GLY A 43 -0.93 -9.27 -4.94
N ALA A 44 -0.84 -8.03 -4.48
CA ALA A 44 -1.12 -6.84 -5.28
C ALA A 44 0.08 -6.41 -6.15
N ASP A 45 -0.16 -6.21 -7.45
CA ASP A 45 0.87 -5.71 -8.38
C ASP A 45 1.34 -4.30 -8.00
N VAL A 46 0.40 -3.41 -7.70
CA VAL A 46 0.63 -1.99 -7.39
C VAL A 46 -0.14 -1.60 -6.14
N SER A 47 0.29 -0.54 -5.46
CA SER A 47 -0.46 0.02 -4.33
C SER A 47 -1.82 0.54 -4.79
N SER A 48 -2.87 0.27 -4.02
CA SER A 48 -4.25 0.63 -4.34
C SER A 48 -4.85 1.43 -3.19
N LEU A 49 -5.47 2.57 -3.51
CA LEU A 49 -6.11 3.45 -2.56
C LEU A 49 -7.55 3.74 -3.02
N PRO A 50 -8.49 4.01 -2.13
CA PRO A 50 -9.83 4.44 -2.53
C PRO A 50 -9.81 5.88 -3.10
N VAL A 51 -10.77 6.23 -3.97
CA VAL A 51 -10.86 7.58 -4.57
C VAL A 51 -10.97 8.70 -3.53
N SER A 52 -11.58 8.47 -2.37
CA SER A 52 -11.57 9.43 -1.25
C SER A 52 -10.17 9.78 -0.74
N ALA A 53 -9.18 8.90 -0.91
CA ALA A 53 -7.79 9.19 -0.60
C ALA A 53 -7.18 10.21 -1.56
N ALA A 54 -7.58 10.21 -2.84
CA ALA A 54 -7.06 11.18 -3.82
C ALA A 54 -7.38 12.62 -3.42
N GLN A 55 -8.59 12.87 -2.92
CA GLN A 55 -9.00 14.18 -2.40
C GLN A 55 -8.10 14.63 -1.24
N LYS A 56 -7.83 13.73 -0.27
CA LYS A 56 -6.93 14.00 0.86
C LYS A 56 -5.49 14.27 0.43
N LEU A 57 -5.10 13.69 -0.71
CA LEU A 57 -3.76 13.83 -1.29
C LEU A 57 -3.65 15.02 -2.25
N ALA A 58 -4.73 15.77 -2.47
CA ALA A 58 -4.83 16.82 -3.49
C ALA A 58 -4.44 16.33 -4.90
N ILE A 59 -4.80 15.08 -5.22
CA ILE A 59 -4.63 14.49 -6.55
C ILE A 59 -5.90 14.71 -7.35
N ASP A 60 -5.75 15.35 -8.51
CA ASP A 60 -6.83 15.52 -9.47
C ASP A 60 -7.03 14.22 -10.27
N LEU A 61 -8.13 13.52 -9.99
CA LEU A 61 -8.48 12.27 -10.66
C LEU A 61 -8.84 12.46 -12.13
N ASP A 62 -9.31 13.64 -12.53
CA ASP A 62 -9.69 13.93 -13.92
C ASP A 62 -8.45 14.00 -14.84
N GLN A 63 -7.28 14.24 -14.25
CA GLN A 63 -5.98 14.22 -14.94
C GLN A 63 -5.30 12.84 -14.90
N CYS A 64 -5.87 11.87 -14.19
CA CYS A 64 -5.29 10.54 -14.05
C CYS A 64 -5.79 9.62 -15.19
N PRO A 65 -4.90 8.94 -15.93
CA PRO A 65 -5.32 7.96 -16.92
C PRO A 65 -6.13 6.84 -16.28
N GLN A 66 -7.29 6.54 -16.85
CA GLN A 66 -8.07 5.36 -16.48
C GLN A 66 -7.53 4.13 -17.19
N ILE A 67 -7.29 3.05 -16.44
CA ILE A 67 -6.80 1.78 -16.96
C ILE A 67 -7.66 0.62 -16.44
N PRO A 68 -7.83 -0.47 -17.20
CA PRO A 68 -8.44 -1.68 -16.68
C PRO A 68 -7.49 -2.37 -15.69
N MET A 69 -8.01 -2.81 -14.56
CA MET A 69 -7.30 -3.62 -13.56
C MET A 69 -8.20 -4.76 -13.10
N SER A 70 -7.64 -5.94 -12.89
CA SER A 70 -8.36 -7.12 -12.41
C SER A 70 -7.71 -7.66 -11.14
N GLY A 71 -8.54 -8.09 -10.19
CA GLY A 71 -8.10 -8.76 -8.97
C GLY A 71 -8.26 -10.27 -9.05
N TYR A 72 -8.02 -10.95 -7.92
CA TYR A 72 -8.14 -12.41 -7.82
C TYR A 72 -9.56 -12.93 -8.18
N GLU A 73 -10.60 -12.11 -7.98
CA GLU A 73 -11.99 -12.44 -8.29
C GLU A 73 -12.30 -12.45 -9.79
N GLY A 74 -11.36 -12.04 -10.65
CA GLY A 74 -11.52 -12.02 -12.10
C GLY A 74 -12.34 -10.85 -12.65
N THR A 75 -12.96 -10.05 -11.78
CA THR A 75 -13.67 -8.83 -12.19
C THR A 75 -12.68 -7.75 -12.63
N THR A 76 -12.86 -7.25 -13.85
CA THR A 76 -12.12 -6.09 -14.36
C THR A 76 -12.87 -4.80 -14.04
N ILE A 77 -12.15 -3.84 -13.48
CA ILE A 77 -12.66 -2.50 -13.16
C ILE A 77 -11.77 -1.42 -13.78
N SER A 78 -12.33 -0.24 -14.01
CA SER A 78 -11.56 0.95 -14.39
C SER A 78 -10.99 1.62 -13.13
N VAL A 79 -9.68 1.83 -13.09
CA VAL A 79 -8.97 2.49 -11.98
C VAL A 79 -8.16 3.68 -12.49
N TYR A 80 -7.92 4.67 -11.62
CA TYR A 80 -7.15 5.86 -11.97
C TYR A 80 -5.67 5.65 -11.66
N LYS A 81 -4.83 5.57 -12.68
CA LYS A 81 -3.39 5.37 -12.53
C LYS A 81 -2.70 6.65 -12.07
N SER A 82 -1.87 6.56 -11.03
CA SER A 82 -1.11 7.69 -10.50
C SER A 82 0.19 7.24 -9.80
N LYS A 83 0.76 8.14 -8.99
CA LYS A 83 1.88 7.90 -8.09
C LYS A 83 1.68 8.66 -6.80
N ILE A 84 2.15 8.10 -5.69
CA ILE A 84 2.18 8.78 -4.39
C ILE A 84 3.62 8.81 -3.88
N LYS A 85 3.94 9.81 -3.07
CA LYS A 85 5.23 9.92 -2.38
C LYS A 85 5.01 9.56 -0.91
N ILE A 86 5.51 8.41 -0.50
CA ILE A 86 5.40 7.92 0.88
C ILE A 86 6.68 8.24 1.65
N ASN A 87 6.56 8.58 2.92
CA ASN A 87 7.69 8.65 3.83
C ASN A 87 7.92 7.29 4.46
N PHE A 88 8.85 6.55 3.87
CA PHE A 88 9.23 5.23 4.32
C PHE A 88 10.52 5.33 5.13
N ASN A 89 10.44 5.06 6.43
CA ASN A 89 11.57 5.19 7.37
C ASN A 89 12.31 6.55 7.26
N LYS A 90 11.55 7.65 7.33
CA LYS A 90 12.03 9.04 7.22
C LYS A 90 12.66 9.42 5.87
N LYS A 91 12.55 8.58 4.84
CA LYS A 91 12.94 8.91 3.48
C LYS A 91 11.70 9.01 2.57
N PRO A 92 11.59 10.07 1.75
CA PRO A 92 10.54 10.15 0.75
C PRO A 92 10.82 9.17 -0.39
N LEU A 93 9.82 8.38 -0.73
CA LEU A 93 9.85 7.35 -1.77
C LEU A 93 8.62 7.53 -2.67
N THR A 94 8.83 7.74 -3.96
CA THR A 94 7.71 7.77 -4.92
C THR A 94 7.44 6.36 -5.44
N ILE A 95 6.21 5.90 -5.26
CA ILE A 95 5.73 4.58 -5.72
C ILE A 95 4.55 4.74 -6.68
N PRO A 96 4.41 3.83 -7.67
CA PRO A 96 3.21 3.78 -8.49
C PRO A 96 2.01 3.36 -7.64
N CYS A 97 0.83 3.90 -7.98
CA CYS A 97 -0.41 3.49 -7.36
C CYS A 97 -1.59 3.59 -8.33
N VAL A 98 -2.73 3.07 -7.89
CA VAL A 98 -4.03 3.29 -8.52
C VAL A 98 -5.02 3.79 -7.48
N PHE A 99 -6.00 4.57 -7.94
CA PHE A 99 -7.20 4.87 -7.15
C PHE A 99 -8.38 4.00 -7.61
N HIS A 100 -8.91 3.22 -6.68
CA HIS A 100 -10.05 2.34 -6.88
C HIS A 100 -11.35 3.14 -6.68
N PRO A 101 -12.35 3.03 -7.58
CA PRO A 101 -13.61 3.79 -7.50
C PRO A 101 -14.53 3.42 -6.32
N ASN A 102 -14.15 2.45 -5.49
CA ASN A 102 -14.94 1.99 -4.36
C ASN A 102 -14.20 2.40 -3.09
N ASP A 103 -14.86 3.14 -2.21
CA ASP A 103 -14.27 3.60 -0.94
C ASP A 103 -14.21 2.52 0.14
N ASN A 104 -14.93 1.41 -0.03
CA ASN A 104 -14.98 0.30 0.93
C ASN A 104 -13.87 -0.74 0.71
N VAL A 105 -12.75 -0.35 0.08
CA VAL A 105 -11.59 -1.22 -0.13
C VAL A 105 -10.45 -0.83 0.82
N PRO A 106 -9.65 -1.80 1.29
CA PRO A 106 -8.45 -1.47 2.08
C PRO A 106 -7.44 -0.70 1.24
N ILE A 107 -6.60 0.08 1.93
CA ILE A 107 -5.42 0.69 1.32
C ILE A 107 -4.30 -0.34 1.28
N LEU A 108 -3.89 -0.72 0.08
CA LEU A 108 -2.91 -1.75 -0.16
C LEU A 108 -1.56 -1.13 -0.53
N MET A 109 -0.48 -1.69 0.03
CA MET A 109 0.88 -1.52 -0.46
C MET A 109 1.26 -2.75 -1.28
N GLY A 110 1.26 -2.59 -2.60
CA GLY A 110 1.63 -3.65 -3.53
C GLY A 110 3.15 -3.74 -3.76
N ARG A 111 3.53 -4.60 -4.69
CA ARG A 111 4.95 -4.91 -4.95
C ARG A 111 5.69 -3.85 -5.77
N ALA A 112 5.05 -3.24 -6.77
CA ALA A 112 5.71 -2.30 -7.68
C ALA A 112 6.20 -1.03 -6.96
N GLY A 113 7.46 -0.66 -7.17
CA GLY A 113 8.12 0.44 -6.47
C GLY A 113 8.67 0.06 -5.09
N ILE A 114 8.32 -1.12 -4.55
CA ILE A 114 8.77 -1.63 -3.26
C ILE A 114 9.76 -2.78 -3.45
N LEU A 115 9.36 -3.89 -4.08
CA LEU A 115 10.23 -5.07 -4.25
C LEU A 115 11.42 -4.81 -5.19
N ASP A 116 11.31 -3.81 -6.06
CA ASP A 116 12.40 -3.37 -6.93
C ASP A 116 13.51 -2.63 -6.16
N ARG A 117 13.26 -2.28 -4.89
CA ARG A 117 14.14 -1.45 -4.05
C ARG A 117 14.53 -2.12 -2.74
N PHE A 118 13.73 -3.06 -2.26
CA PHE A 118 13.92 -3.69 -0.96
C PHE A 118 13.87 -5.21 -1.08
N ASN A 119 14.87 -5.86 -0.47
CA ASN A 119 14.72 -7.23 -0.01
C ASN A 119 13.75 -7.24 1.18
N ILE A 120 12.76 -8.12 1.12
CA ILE A 120 11.76 -8.25 2.18
C ILE A 120 11.90 -9.61 2.85
N LEU A 121 12.07 -9.61 4.16
CA LEU A 121 12.05 -10.81 4.99
C LEU A 121 10.82 -10.78 5.88
N MET A 122 10.00 -11.83 5.80
CA MET A 122 8.94 -12.08 6.76
C MET A 122 9.37 -13.17 7.75
N ASP A 123 9.62 -12.80 9.01
CA ASP A 123 10.07 -13.72 10.06
C ASP A 123 8.89 -14.09 10.98
N GLY A 124 8.35 -15.30 10.79
CA GLY A 124 7.26 -15.82 11.61
C GLY A 124 7.65 -16.16 13.06
N LYS A 125 8.95 -16.31 13.36
CA LYS A 125 9.45 -16.59 14.71
C LYS A 125 9.51 -15.32 15.54
N SER A 126 10.11 -14.25 14.99
CA SER A 126 10.14 -12.94 15.65
C SER A 126 8.82 -12.17 15.49
N LYS A 127 7.97 -12.58 14.54
CA LYS A 127 6.76 -11.86 14.13
C LYS A 127 7.09 -10.46 13.59
N GLU A 128 8.07 -10.37 12.70
CA GLU A 128 8.54 -9.09 12.14
C GLU A 128 8.70 -9.15 10.61
N ILE A 129 8.30 -8.08 9.92
CA ILE A 129 8.75 -7.81 8.55
C ILE A 129 9.99 -6.93 8.58
N THR A 130 10.96 -7.26 7.74
CA THR A 130 12.15 -6.44 7.49
C THR A 130 12.18 -6.00 6.03
N PHE A 131 12.38 -4.70 5.80
CA PHE A 131 12.67 -4.12 4.49
C PHE A 131 14.14 -3.69 4.46
N GLU A 132 14.93 -4.27 3.57
CA GLU A 132 16.36 -4.01 3.42
C GLU A 132 16.66 -3.52 2.00
N GLU A 133 17.01 -2.24 1.87
CA GLU A 133 17.29 -1.57 0.60
C GLU A 133 18.45 -2.25 -0.13
N ILE A 134 18.27 -2.47 -1.44
CA ILE A 134 19.25 -3.11 -2.34
C ILE A 134 20.34 -2.11 -2.75
#